data_AF-A0A1H6BRS0-F1
#
_entry.id   AF-A0A1H6BRS0-F1
#
_cell.length_a   1.000
_cell.length_b   1.000
_cell.length_c   1.000
_cell.angle_alpha   90.00
_cell.angle_beta   90.00
_cell.angle_gamma   90.00
#
_symmetry.space_group_name_H-M   'P 1'
#
loop_
_entity.id
_entity.type
_entity.pdbx_description
1 polymer ?
#
loop_
_entity_poly.entity_id
_entity_poly.type
_entity_poly.pdbx_seq_one_letter_code
_entity_poly.pdbx_strand_id
1 'polypeptide(L)'
;MLKFAYNVHASQIVGGPDWVRTRQFDILGDPEMERRPSLEELKTMTADLLTERFLVVLHREVRELPVYAIVRGKRTIKLKSPSSDPSSIVSGGLVPPGNLYVHGGTVRDFGIYLQRFAPPELNRPIVDQTDIRGRFEFELHYTPDGPQNDEHSTDASSNPASFPGIFTAMHEQLGLELKATRAQVDVLDIISVSLPSPN
;
A
#
# COMPACT_ATOMS: atom_id res chain seq x y z
N MET A 1 -5.00 -7.50 9.71
CA MET A 1 -3.66 -7.76 10.28
C MET A 1 -2.70 -8.36 9.24
N LEU A 2 -3.02 -9.48 8.58
CA LEU A 2 -2.13 -10.11 7.57
C LEU A 2 -1.61 -9.15 6.48
N LYS A 3 -2.51 -8.39 5.82
CA LYS A 3 -2.13 -7.39 4.80
C LYS A 3 -1.10 -6.37 5.30
N PHE A 4 -1.28 -5.93 6.55
CA PHE A 4 -0.42 -4.93 7.18
C PHE A 4 0.95 -5.52 7.56
N ALA A 5 0.96 -6.66 8.26
CA ALA A 5 2.19 -7.31 8.73
C ALA A 5 3.13 -7.68 7.57
N TYR A 6 2.57 -8.14 6.45
CA TYR A 6 3.36 -8.67 5.33
C TYR A 6 3.43 -7.75 4.10
N ASN A 7 2.86 -6.55 4.15
CA ASN A 7 2.75 -5.62 3.01
C ASN A 7 2.20 -6.29 1.74
N VAL A 8 1.10 -7.03 1.86
CA VAL A 8 0.45 -7.74 0.74
C VAL A 8 -0.97 -7.25 0.49
N HIS A 9 -1.40 -7.32 -0.76
CA HIS A 9 -2.79 -7.08 -1.14
C HIS A 9 -3.71 -8.19 -0.63
N ALA A 10 -5.02 -7.89 -0.51
CA ALA A 10 -6.03 -8.90 -0.17
C ALA A 10 -6.03 -10.08 -1.15
N SER A 11 -5.86 -9.81 -2.46
CA SER A 11 -5.81 -10.84 -3.50
C SER A 11 -4.53 -11.69 -3.49
N GLN A 12 -3.51 -11.29 -2.73
CA GLN A 12 -2.27 -12.05 -2.53
C GLN A 12 -2.35 -12.95 -1.29
N ILE A 13 -3.51 -13.02 -0.62
CA ILE A 13 -3.73 -13.93 0.49
C ILE A 13 -4.72 -15.00 0.02
N VAL A 14 -4.28 -16.25 0.02
CA VAL A 14 -5.05 -17.40 -0.45
C VAL A 14 -5.11 -18.48 0.63
N GLY A 15 -5.96 -19.49 0.39
CA GLY A 15 -6.13 -20.58 1.33
C GLY A 15 -6.87 -20.16 2.60
N GLY A 16 -6.72 -20.97 3.65
CA GLY A 16 -7.35 -20.79 4.95
C GLY A 16 -8.88 -20.94 4.96
N PRO A 17 -9.46 -21.08 6.16
CA PRO A 17 -10.91 -21.15 6.35
C PRO A 17 -11.59 -19.82 6.04
N ASP A 18 -12.85 -19.86 5.60
CA ASP A 18 -13.58 -18.68 5.12
C ASP A 18 -13.70 -17.55 6.13
N TRP A 19 -13.71 -17.88 7.42
CA TRP A 19 -13.79 -16.88 8.50
C TRP A 19 -12.62 -15.90 8.49
N VAL A 20 -11.46 -16.25 7.92
CA VAL A 20 -10.30 -15.34 7.81
C VAL A 20 -10.65 -14.08 7.01
N ARG A 21 -11.58 -14.20 6.06
CA ARG A 21 -12.01 -13.11 5.17
C ARG A 21 -13.22 -12.35 5.70
N THR A 22 -14.02 -12.96 6.57
CA THR A 22 -15.33 -12.42 6.98
C THR A 22 -15.39 -11.98 8.43
N ARG A 23 -14.60 -12.59 9.32
CA ARG A 23 -14.65 -12.33 10.76
C ARG A 23 -13.62 -11.29 11.17
N GLN A 24 -14.09 -10.35 11.99
CA GLN A 24 -13.25 -9.36 12.64
C GLN A 24 -12.94 -9.78 14.07
N PHE A 25 -11.75 -9.45 14.54
CA PHE A 25 -11.28 -9.72 15.89
C PHE A 25 -10.60 -8.48 16.44
N ASP A 26 -10.90 -8.16 17.69
CA ASP A 26 -10.24 -7.10 18.45
C ASP A 26 -9.16 -7.72 19.32
N ILE A 27 -7.94 -7.20 19.20
CA ILE A 27 -6.79 -7.70 19.96
C ILE A 27 -6.05 -6.51 20.55
N LEU A 28 -5.75 -6.62 21.84
CA LEU A 28 -4.91 -5.67 22.55
C LEU A 28 -3.47 -6.17 22.48
N GLY A 29 -2.59 -5.36 21.90
CA GLY A 29 -1.15 -5.59 21.90
C GLY A 29 -0.46 -4.47 22.66
N ASP A 30 0.30 -4.83 23.70
CA ASP A 30 1.22 -3.92 24.37
C ASP A 30 2.63 -4.17 23.81
N PRO A 31 3.27 -3.15 23.22
CA PRO A 31 4.59 -3.36 22.63
C PRO A 31 5.73 -3.51 23.67
N GLU A 32 5.44 -3.54 24.98
CA GLU A 32 6.40 -3.75 26.08
C GLU A 32 7.67 -2.87 25.95
N MET A 33 7.50 -1.66 25.43
CA MET A 33 8.60 -0.75 25.12
C MET A 33 8.24 0.69 25.47
N GLU A 34 9.20 1.42 26.05
CA GLU A 34 8.98 2.80 26.53
C GLU A 34 8.85 3.82 25.39
N ARG A 35 9.40 3.52 24.21
CA ARG A 35 9.33 4.38 23.02
C ARG A 35 8.24 3.90 22.07
N ARG A 36 7.73 4.80 21.22
CA ARG A 36 6.85 4.38 20.12
C ARG A 36 7.62 3.48 19.14
N PRO A 37 7.10 2.28 18.79
CA PRO A 37 7.70 1.44 17.77
C PRO A 37 7.66 2.12 16.40
N SER A 38 8.67 1.85 15.59
CA SER A 38 8.67 2.20 14.17
C SER A 38 7.62 1.39 13.41
N LEU A 39 7.28 1.82 12.19
CA LEU A 39 6.31 1.11 11.36
C LEU A 39 6.76 -0.34 11.05
N GLU A 40 8.06 -0.54 10.82
CA GLU A 40 8.61 -1.88 10.55
C GLU A 40 8.57 -2.76 11.81
N GLU A 41 8.88 -2.21 12.99
CA GLU A 41 8.74 -2.93 14.25
C GLU A 41 7.27 -3.33 14.50
N LEU A 42 6.32 -2.40 14.29
CA LEU A 42 4.90 -2.71 14.41
C LEU A 42 4.46 -3.85 13.47
N LYS A 43 5.00 -3.93 12.26
CA LYS A 43 4.70 -5.03 11.32
C LYS A 43 5.24 -6.36 11.85
N THR A 44 6.49 -6.38 12.32
CA THR A 44 7.11 -7.57 12.93
C THR A 44 6.30 -8.04 14.14
N MET A 45 5.99 -7.14 15.06
CA MET A 45 5.19 -7.44 16.25
C MET A 45 3.78 -7.95 15.88
N THR A 46 3.18 -7.41 14.81
CA THR A 46 1.90 -7.92 14.30
C THR A 46 2.05 -9.32 13.71
N ALA A 47 3.14 -9.62 13.02
CA ALA A 47 3.42 -10.97 12.49
C ALA A 47 3.64 -11.99 13.62
N ASP A 48 4.37 -11.60 14.66
CA ASP A 48 4.62 -12.43 15.84
C ASP A 48 3.31 -12.70 16.59
N LEU A 49 2.50 -11.66 16.83
CA LEU A 49 1.17 -11.80 17.44
C LEU A 49 0.27 -12.74 16.63
N LEU A 50 0.27 -12.65 15.29
CA LEU A 50 -0.49 -13.58 14.44
C LEU A 50 0.00 -15.02 14.59
N THR A 51 1.30 -15.21 14.76
CA THR A 51 1.90 -16.53 14.96
C THR A 51 1.56 -17.08 16.34
N GLU A 52 1.60 -16.27 17.40
CA GLU A 52 1.36 -16.70 18.77
C GLU A 52 -0.13 -16.87 19.09
N ARG A 53 -0.95 -15.88 18.75
CA ARG A 53 -2.37 -15.86 19.12
C ARG A 53 -3.20 -16.73 18.20
N PHE A 54 -2.92 -16.71 16.90
CA PHE A 54 -3.71 -17.43 15.90
C PHE A 54 -3.02 -18.69 15.36
N LEU A 55 -1.78 -18.98 15.78
CA LEU A 55 -1.01 -20.15 15.31
C LEU A 55 -0.96 -20.21 13.78
N VAL A 56 -0.78 -19.04 13.15
CA VAL A 56 -0.80 -18.89 11.70
C VAL A 56 0.43 -19.55 11.10
N VAL A 57 0.21 -20.45 10.14
CA VAL A 57 1.27 -21.04 9.30
C VAL A 57 1.06 -20.56 7.87
N LEU A 58 2.07 -19.90 7.33
CA LEU A 58 2.06 -19.33 5.98
C LEU A 58 3.09 -20.00 5.09
N HIS A 59 2.72 -20.23 3.83
CA HIS A 59 3.64 -20.57 2.76
C HIS A 59 3.71 -19.42 1.76
N ARG A 60 4.93 -19.07 1.35
CA ARG A 60 5.15 -18.10 0.28
C ARG A 60 5.31 -18.85 -1.03
N GLU A 61 4.50 -18.48 -2.00
CA GLU A 61 4.60 -19.00 -3.36
C GLU A 61 4.48 -17.86 -4.37
N VAL A 62 4.91 -18.11 -5.60
CA VAL A 62 4.79 -17.15 -6.69
C VAL A 62 3.61 -17.54 -7.57
N ARG A 63 2.66 -16.62 -7.76
CA ARG A 63 1.52 -16.81 -8.67
C ARG A 63 1.37 -15.64 -9.61
N GLU A 64 0.83 -15.91 -10.79
CA GLU A 64 0.50 -14.88 -11.77
C GLU A 64 -0.88 -14.28 -11.48
N LEU A 65 -0.91 -13.01 -11.04
CA LEU A 65 -2.14 -12.29 -10.70
C LEU A 65 -2.31 -11.04 -11.58
N PRO A 66 -3.55 -10.55 -11.76
CA PRO A 66 -3.78 -9.21 -12.30
C PRO A 66 -3.26 -8.16 -11.31
N VAL A 67 -2.39 -7.26 -11.79
CA VAL A 67 -1.71 -6.23 -11.00
C VAL A 67 -1.83 -4.86 -11.67
N TYR A 68 -1.49 -3.81 -10.93
CA TYR A 68 -1.07 -2.53 -11.50
C TYR A 68 0.46 -2.45 -11.45
N ALA A 69 1.11 -2.42 -12.60
CA ALA A 69 2.54 -2.20 -12.70
C ALA A 69 2.85 -0.71 -12.78
N ILE A 70 3.71 -0.21 -11.89
CA ILE A 70 4.37 1.08 -12.03
C ILE A 70 5.44 0.90 -13.11
N VAL A 71 5.29 1.63 -14.21
CA VAL A 71 6.23 1.61 -15.33
C VAL A 71 6.68 3.02 -15.66
N ARG A 72 7.76 3.15 -16.43
CA ARG A 72 8.17 4.44 -16.96
C ARG A 72 7.13 4.95 -17.95
N GLY A 73 6.71 6.21 -17.79
CA GLY A 73 5.86 6.86 -18.75
C GLY A 73 6.63 7.42 -19.95
N LYS A 74 5.90 8.03 -20.89
CA LYS A 74 6.52 8.74 -22.03
C LYS A 74 7.18 10.07 -21.64
N ARG A 75 6.88 10.59 -20.46
CA ARG A 75 7.42 11.85 -19.93
C ARG A 75 8.76 11.60 -19.23
N THR A 76 9.56 12.64 -19.12
CA THR A 76 10.76 12.62 -18.29
C THR A 76 10.38 12.31 -16.84
N ILE A 77 11.07 11.34 -16.25
CA ILE A 77 10.88 10.95 -14.85
C ILE A 77 11.29 12.12 -13.96
N LYS A 78 10.39 12.49 -13.05
CA LYS A 78 10.58 13.58 -12.08
C LYS A 78 10.65 12.98 -10.69
N LEU A 79 11.82 12.51 -10.29
CA LEU A 79 12.09 12.00 -8.95
C LEU A 79 13.15 12.89 -8.28
N LYS A 80 12.84 13.35 -7.07
CA LYS A 80 13.76 14.17 -6.28
C LYS A 80 14.74 13.24 -5.57
N SER A 81 16.01 13.65 -5.51
CA SER A 81 17.01 12.98 -4.68
C SER A 81 16.60 13.00 -3.21
N PRO A 82 16.92 11.97 -2.43
CA PRO A 82 16.57 11.89 -1.02
C PRO A 82 17.23 13.05 -0.27
N SER A 83 16.45 13.77 0.53
CA SER A 83 16.97 14.86 1.37
C SER A 83 17.55 14.36 2.69
N SER A 84 17.28 13.10 3.02
CA SER A 84 17.72 12.42 4.22
C SER A 84 18.92 11.50 3.93
N ASP A 85 19.67 11.15 4.98
CA ASP A 85 20.79 10.20 4.89
C ASP A 85 20.31 8.90 4.23
N PRO A 86 21.06 8.28 3.30
CA PRO A 86 20.77 6.96 2.76
C PRO A 86 20.40 5.88 3.79
N SER A 87 20.88 5.98 5.04
CA SER A 87 20.54 5.07 6.14
C SER A 87 19.24 5.40 6.85
N SER A 88 18.54 6.47 6.46
CA SER A 88 17.29 6.88 7.08
C SER A 88 16.17 5.87 6.83
N ILE A 89 15.30 5.74 7.83
CA ILE A 89 14.10 4.90 7.75
C ILE A 89 13.16 5.49 6.71
N VAL A 90 12.64 4.65 5.81
CA VAL A 90 11.63 5.06 4.85
C VAL A 90 10.39 5.50 5.62
N SER A 91 9.90 6.70 5.34
CA SER A 91 8.68 7.22 5.95
C SER A 91 7.73 7.71 4.88
N GLY A 92 6.44 7.71 5.16
CA GLY A 92 5.45 8.12 4.19
C GLY A 92 4.05 8.13 4.78
N GLY A 93 3.16 8.82 4.12
CA GLY A 93 1.80 9.02 4.59
C GLY A 93 0.94 9.74 3.58
N LEU A 94 -0.35 9.79 3.87
CA LEU A 94 -1.32 10.58 3.12
C LEU A 94 -1.72 11.78 3.98
N VAL A 95 -1.49 12.99 3.47
CA VAL A 95 -2.01 14.23 4.06
C VAL A 95 -3.27 14.62 3.29
N PRO A 96 -4.44 14.76 3.96
CA PRO A 96 -5.64 15.30 3.33
C PRO A 96 -5.38 16.71 2.75
N PRO A 97 -5.91 17.06 1.55
CA PRO A 97 -6.96 16.37 0.81
C PRO A 97 -6.49 15.28 -0.19
N GLY A 98 -5.19 14.93 -0.23
CA GLY A 98 -4.71 13.91 -1.18
C GLY A 98 -3.23 13.99 -1.56
N ASN A 99 -2.37 14.45 -0.66
CA ASN A 99 -0.92 14.45 -0.87
C ASN A 99 -0.32 13.17 -0.28
N LEU A 100 0.04 12.22 -1.14
CA LEU A 100 0.81 11.04 -0.79
C LEU A 100 2.30 11.36 -0.90
N TYR A 101 3.03 11.21 0.19
CA TYR A 101 4.47 11.41 0.21
C TYR A 101 5.20 10.17 0.70
N VAL A 102 6.41 9.94 0.18
CA VAL A 102 7.34 8.91 0.65
C VAL A 102 8.75 9.48 0.65
N HIS A 103 9.39 9.48 1.80
CA HIS A 103 10.74 9.99 2.01
C HIS A 103 11.78 8.88 2.02
N GLY A 104 12.85 9.07 1.25
CA GLY A 104 13.98 8.15 1.19
C GLY A 104 13.65 6.73 0.72
N GLY A 105 12.56 6.53 -0.03
CA GLY A 105 12.07 5.21 -0.44
C GLY A 105 12.48 4.81 -1.86
N THR A 106 12.35 3.53 -2.19
CA THR A 106 12.41 3.01 -3.57
C THR A 106 11.05 3.16 -4.27
N VAL A 107 10.98 2.93 -5.59
CA VAL A 107 9.69 2.88 -6.31
C VAL A 107 8.80 1.75 -5.78
N ARG A 108 9.38 0.64 -5.32
CA ARG A 108 8.66 -0.42 -4.61
C ARG A 108 8.02 0.09 -3.32
N ASP A 109 8.76 0.84 -2.49
CA ASP A 109 8.21 1.42 -1.26
C ASP A 109 7.07 2.39 -1.59
N PHE A 110 7.27 3.24 -2.61
CA PHE A 110 6.20 4.09 -3.11
C PHE A 110 4.95 3.30 -3.53
N GLY A 111 5.11 2.16 -4.21
CA GLY A 111 4.01 1.27 -4.55
C GLY A 111 3.26 0.68 -3.34
N ILE A 112 3.98 0.36 -2.26
CA ILE A 112 3.38 -0.12 -1.00
C ILE A 112 2.54 0.99 -0.34
N TYR A 113 3.10 2.20 -0.28
CA TYR A 113 2.40 3.37 0.26
C TYR A 113 1.19 3.74 -0.59
N LEU A 114 1.35 3.70 -1.91
CA LEU A 114 0.26 3.89 -2.87
C LEU A 114 -0.83 2.86 -2.62
N GLN A 115 -0.51 1.58 -2.51
CA GLN A 115 -1.50 0.54 -2.24
C GLN A 115 -2.23 0.73 -0.90
N ARG A 116 -1.53 1.22 0.13
CA ARG A 116 -2.10 1.43 1.46
C ARG A 116 -3.11 2.58 1.49
N PHE A 117 -2.86 3.63 0.71
CA PHE A 117 -3.65 4.87 0.70
C PHE A 117 -4.44 5.09 -0.58
N ALA A 118 -4.35 4.15 -1.52
CA ALA A 118 -5.00 4.22 -2.81
C ALA A 118 -6.52 4.22 -2.68
N PRO A 119 -7.21 4.89 -3.61
CA PRO A 119 -8.66 4.79 -3.73
C PRO A 119 -9.09 3.35 -3.99
N PRO A 120 -10.34 2.99 -3.62
CA PRO A 120 -10.88 1.63 -3.80
C PRO A 120 -10.78 1.07 -5.23
N GLU A 121 -10.67 1.93 -6.23
CA GLU A 121 -10.53 1.57 -7.65
C GLU A 121 -9.20 0.85 -7.97
N LEU A 122 -8.15 1.12 -7.20
CA LEU A 122 -6.87 0.42 -7.30
C LEU A 122 -6.87 -0.87 -6.47
N ASN A 123 -7.90 -1.71 -6.67
CA ASN A 123 -8.11 -2.98 -5.95
C ASN A 123 -7.26 -4.13 -6.49
N ARG A 124 -5.97 -3.89 -6.76
CA ARG A 124 -5.02 -4.91 -7.25
C ARG A 124 -3.65 -4.72 -6.60
N PRO A 125 -2.80 -5.77 -6.56
CA PRO A 125 -1.41 -5.62 -6.19
C PRO A 125 -0.72 -4.56 -7.05
N ILE A 126 0.09 -3.70 -6.42
CA ILE A 126 0.92 -2.72 -7.12
C ILE A 126 2.35 -3.24 -7.14
N VAL A 127 2.95 -3.32 -8.33
CA VAL A 127 4.31 -3.83 -8.53
C VAL A 127 5.18 -2.80 -9.22
N ASP A 128 6.47 -2.76 -8.86
CA ASP A 128 7.46 -1.92 -9.54
C ASP A 128 8.04 -2.68 -10.75
N GLN A 129 7.88 -2.09 -11.94
CA GLN A 129 8.48 -2.55 -13.21
C GLN A 129 9.18 -1.40 -13.93
N THR A 130 9.71 -0.44 -13.18
CA THR A 130 10.37 0.75 -13.74
C THR A 130 11.86 0.55 -14.02
N ASP A 131 12.49 -0.45 -13.39
CA ASP A 131 13.96 -0.63 -13.31
C ASP A 131 14.70 0.64 -12.83
N ILE A 132 14.01 1.52 -12.10
CA ILE A 132 14.62 2.71 -11.48
C ILE A 132 15.24 2.26 -10.17
N ARG A 133 16.56 2.35 -10.09
CA ARG A 133 17.32 2.04 -8.89
C ARG A 133 17.61 3.31 -8.09
N GLY A 134 17.74 3.14 -6.78
CA GLY A 134 18.02 4.23 -5.85
C GLY A 134 16.84 4.53 -4.94
N ARG A 135 17.08 5.49 -4.04
CA ARG A 135 16.08 6.02 -3.11
C ARG A 135 15.73 7.43 -3.54
N PHE A 136 14.50 7.85 -3.33
CA PHE A 136 13.95 9.12 -3.79
C PHE A 136 12.95 9.69 -2.79
N GLU A 137 12.71 10.99 -2.94
CA GLU A 137 11.53 11.64 -2.37
C GLU A 137 10.39 11.56 -3.40
N PHE A 138 9.28 10.95 -3.01
CA PHE A 138 8.05 10.91 -3.78
C PHE A 138 7.03 11.85 -3.17
N GLU A 139 6.34 12.58 -4.02
CA GLU A 139 5.27 13.49 -3.65
C GLU A 139 4.24 13.44 -4.77
N LEU A 140 3.03 13.00 -4.46
CA LEU A 140 1.96 12.77 -5.41
C LEU A 140 0.68 13.42 -4.88
N HIS A 141 0.21 14.43 -5.60
CA HIS A 141 -1.04 15.10 -5.29
C HIS A 141 -2.15 14.56 -6.20
N TYR A 142 -3.15 13.90 -5.63
CA TYR A 142 -4.30 13.40 -6.37
C TYR A 142 -5.58 13.62 -5.58
N THR A 143 -6.72 13.73 -6.26
CA THR A 143 -8.02 13.67 -5.58
C THR A 143 -8.42 12.19 -5.50
N PRO A 144 -8.63 11.61 -4.30
CA PRO A 144 -9.23 10.30 -4.20
C PRO A 144 -10.66 10.42 -4.73
N ASP A 145 -10.97 9.76 -5.84
CA ASP A 145 -12.34 9.69 -6.32
C ASP A 145 -13.19 8.98 -5.25
N GLY A 146 -14.06 9.73 -4.60
CA GLY A 146 -15.16 9.20 -3.80
C GLY A 146 -16.29 8.74 -4.73
N PRO A 147 -17.27 7.96 -4.25
CA PRO A 147 -18.45 7.67 -5.05
C PRO A 147 -19.05 8.98 -5.54
N GLN A 148 -19.02 9.20 -6.87
CA GLN A 148 -19.82 10.21 -7.53
C GLN A 148 -21.28 9.79 -7.36
N ASN A 149 -21.86 10.12 -6.22
CA ASN A 149 -23.30 10.13 -6.09
C ASN A 149 -23.81 11.42 -6.75
N ASP A 150 -24.48 11.20 -7.86
CA ASP A 150 -25.55 11.99 -8.46
C ASP A 150 -25.15 13.22 -9.31
N GLU A 151 -25.29 12.98 -10.61
CA GLU A 151 -26.03 13.84 -11.53
C GLU A 151 -27.09 14.68 -10.77
N HIS A 152 -26.87 16.00 -10.72
CA HIS A 152 -27.76 17.12 -10.32
C HIS A 152 -27.14 18.09 -9.29
N SER A 153 -25.92 18.58 -9.55
CA SER A 153 -25.47 19.84 -8.94
C SER A 153 -25.16 20.85 -10.04
N THR A 154 -26.21 21.54 -10.50
CA THR A 154 -26.08 22.87 -11.11
C THR A 154 -25.74 23.86 -10.01
N ASP A 155 -24.47 23.94 -9.63
CA ASP A 155 -23.91 25.15 -9.04
C ASP A 155 -22.39 25.11 -9.16
N ALA A 156 -21.92 25.73 -10.24
CA ALA A 156 -20.53 26.12 -10.39
C ALA A 156 -20.27 27.33 -9.49
N SER A 157 -19.85 27.10 -8.26
CA SER A 157 -19.07 28.10 -7.53
C SER A 157 -18.19 27.46 -6.45
N SER A 158 -16.88 27.65 -6.63
CA SER A 158 -15.80 27.48 -5.65
C SER A 158 -15.56 26.09 -5.06
N ASN A 159 -14.83 25.25 -5.79
CA ASN A 159 -14.00 24.20 -5.16
C ASN A 159 -12.54 24.42 -5.56
N PRO A 160 -11.60 24.62 -4.60
CA PRO A 160 -10.22 24.96 -4.91
C PRO A 160 -9.52 23.76 -5.56
N ALA A 161 -9.01 23.96 -6.78
CA ALA A 161 -8.17 23.04 -7.55
C ALA A 161 -8.50 21.54 -7.38
N SER A 162 -9.43 21.03 -8.20
CA SER A 162 -9.58 19.58 -8.39
C SER A 162 -8.24 18.99 -8.84
N PHE A 163 -7.58 18.20 -7.98
CA PHE A 163 -6.36 17.50 -8.37
C PHE A 163 -6.72 16.41 -9.40
N PRO A 164 -5.80 16.07 -10.31
CA PRO A 164 -6.03 14.99 -11.26
C PRO A 164 -6.28 13.67 -10.54
N GLY A 165 -7.05 12.77 -11.16
CA GLY A 165 -7.15 11.38 -10.73
C GLY A 165 -5.77 10.71 -10.71
N ILE A 166 -5.65 9.63 -9.93
CA ILE A 166 -4.35 9.01 -9.61
C ILE A 166 -3.49 8.61 -10.83
N PHE A 167 -4.12 8.12 -11.90
CA PHE A 167 -3.43 7.76 -13.14
C PHE A 167 -2.81 8.98 -13.84
N THR A 168 -3.56 10.08 -13.90
CA THR A 168 -3.10 11.34 -14.47
C THR A 168 -2.02 11.97 -13.60
N ALA A 169 -2.19 11.95 -12.28
CA ALA A 169 -1.20 12.46 -11.33
C ALA A 169 0.16 11.75 -11.46
N MET A 170 0.14 10.41 -11.54
CA MET A 170 1.35 9.60 -11.78
C MET A 170 2.08 10.02 -13.06
N HIS A 171 1.32 10.20 -14.14
CA HIS A 171 1.88 10.57 -15.44
C HIS A 171 2.43 12.00 -15.45
N GLU A 172 1.68 12.96 -14.91
CA GLU A 172 2.03 14.39 -15.03
C GLU A 172 3.09 14.85 -14.03
N GLN A 173 3.01 14.35 -12.80
CA GLN A 173 3.84 14.80 -11.68
C GLN A 173 5.12 13.98 -11.55
N LEU A 174 5.06 12.66 -11.72
CA LEU A 174 6.21 11.76 -11.55
C LEU A 174 6.81 11.30 -12.89
N GLY A 175 6.06 11.39 -13.99
CA GLY A 175 6.46 10.80 -15.27
C GLY A 175 6.40 9.26 -15.26
N LEU A 176 5.67 8.69 -14.30
CA LEU A 176 5.44 7.25 -14.16
C LEU A 176 4.02 6.91 -14.60
N GLU A 177 3.77 5.67 -14.98
CA GLU A 177 2.44 5.20 -15.38
C GLU A 177 2.04 3.98 -14.56
N LEU A 178 0.75 3.88 -14.23
CA LEU A 178 0.15 2.65 -13.70
C LEU A 178 -0.50 1.89 -14.86
N LYS A 179 -0.02 0.68 -15.15
CA LYS A 179 -0.57 -0.19 -16.20
C LYS A 179 -1.21 -1.43 -15.60
N ALA A 180 -2.48 -1.65 -15.94
CA ALA A 180 -3.13 -2.92 -15.65
C ALA A 180 -2.47 -4.02 -16.50
N THR A 181 -1.90 -5.02 -15.84
CA THR A 181 -1.24 -6.15 -16.50
C THR A 181 -1.34 -7.40 -15.62
N ARG A 182 -0.74 -8.52 -16.06
CA ARG A 182 -0.50 -9.69 -15.22
C ARG A 182 0.99 -9.78 -14.90
N ALA A 183 1.30 -10.14 -13.66
CA ALA A 183 2.68 -10.34 -13.22
C ALA A 183 2.77 -11.46 -12.19
N GLN A 184 3.94 -12.10 -12.14
CA GLN A 184 4.31 -12.99 -11.06
C GLN A 184 4.52 -12.18 -9.78
N VAL A 185 3.77 -12.50 -8.73
CA VAL A 185 3.84 -11.84 -7.42
C VAL A 185 3.87 -12.88 -6.32
N ASP A 186 4.50 -12.50 -5.19
CA ASP A 186 4.46 -13.30 -3.98
C ASP A 186 3.02 -13.36 -3.44
N VAL A 187 2.58 -14.57 -3.12
CA VAL A 187 1.30 -14.88 -2.51
C VAL A 187 1.56 -15.57 -1.18
N LEU A 188 0.75 -15.23 -0.18
CA LEU A 188 0.71 -15.87 1.12
C LEU A 188 -0.42 -16.89 1.11
N ASP A 189 -0.06 -18.17 1.08
CA ASP A 189 -0.99 -19.26 1.29
C ASP A 189 -1.10 -19.58 2.77
N ILE A 190 -2.32 -19.53 3.30
CA ILE A 190 -2.61 -19.86 4.69
C ILE A 190 -2.80 -21.37 4.78
N ILE A 191 -1.76 -22.06 5.25
CA ILE A 191 -1.78 -23.51 5.48
C ILE A 191 -2.72 -23.83 6.64
N SER A 192 -2.56 -23.13 7.76
CA SER A 192 -3.39 -23.31 8.94
C SER A 192 -3.50 -22.01 9.73
N VAL A 193 -4.66 -21.86 10.38
CA VAL A 193 -4.93 -20.75 11.28
C VAL A 193 -6.03 -21.15 12.26
N SER A 194 -5.82 -20.81 13.52
CA SER A 194 -6.76 -21.05 14.62
C SER A 194 -7.47 -19.76 15.02
N LEU A 195 -8.59 -19.88 15.73
CA LEU A 195 -9.17 -18.72 16.42
C LEU A 195 -8.17 -18.18 17.46
N PRO A 196 -8.16 -16.87 17.72
CA PRO A 196 -7.18 -16.29 18.63
C PRO A 196 -7.37 -16.81 20.06
N SER A 197 -6.27 -16.96 20.80
CA SER A 197 -6.35 -17.18 22.25
C SER A 197 -6.98 -15.96 22.95
N PRO A 198 -7.68 -16.14 24.10
CA PRO A 198 -8.26 -15.03 24.86
C PRO A 198 -7.20 -14.02 25.28
N ASN A 199 -7.57 -12.73 25.35
CA ASN A 199 -6.65 -11.64 25.73
C ASN A 199 -5.95 -11.89 27.06
#